data_AF-A0A7W9Q4I4-F1
#
_entry.id   AF-A0A7W9Q4I4-F1
#
_cell.length_a   1.000
_cell.length_b   1.000
_cell.length_c   1.000
_cell.angle_alpha   90.00
_cell.angle_beta   90.00
_cell.angle_gamma   90.00
#
_symmetry.space_group_name_H-M   'P 1'
#
loop_
_entity.id
_entity.type
_entity.pdbx_description
1 polymer ?
#
loop_
_entity_poly.entity_id
_entity_poly.type
_entity_poly.pdbx_seq_one_letter_code
_entity_poly.pdbx_strand_id
1 'polypeptide(L)'
;MLAAIVAVLLGGVSLWVLYGSDWLRVERVTVQGAEALRPEEVREAAAVPMDAPLMSVDTGTVAKRLRAKLPRIASVHVERSWPNTIGLKVTERQPELLLEKAGKFIEMDAEGVRFATVAKAPKGIPRLEMEAKRSPSLRRFGEEYLRRAAVEVASSLPATVRADTRVIRVRSYDAISLELSDGRTVQWGSPEQDKAKSVALVALLKAEREAEHFDVSAPGAPAVSGS
;
A
#
# COMPACT_ATOMS: atom_id res chain seq x y z
N MET A 1 -30.21 -24.08 44.60
CA MET A 1 -28.87 -24.08 45.27
C MET A 1 -27.85 -24.88 44.47
N LEU A 2 -28.09 -26.16 44.17
CA LEU A 2 -27.15 -27.01 43.42
C LEU A 2 -26.73 -26.42 42.06
N ALA A 3 -27.70 -25.95 41.25
CA ALA A 3 -27.40 -25.33 39.96
C ALA A 3 -26.50 -24.08 40.05
N ALA A 4 -26.69 -23.27 41.10
CA ALA A 4 -25.85 -22.08 41.33
C ALA A 4 -24.42 -22.46 41.75
N ILE A 5 -24.27 -23.48 42.61
CA ILE A 5 -22.95 -24.01 43.00
C ILE A 5 -22.22 -24.58 41.78
N VAL A 6 -22.91 -25.36 40.96
CA VAL A 6 -22.33 -25.92 39.72
C VAL A 6 -21.91 -24.79 38.76
N ALA A 7 -22.73 -23.76 38.58
CA ALA A 7 -22.39 -22.62 37.74
C ALA A 7 -21.14 -21.87 38.24
N VAL A 8 -21.03 -21.63 39.55
CA VAL A 8 -19.86 -20.97 40.16
C VAL A 8 -18.60 -21.82 39.99
N LEU A 9 -18.69 -23.14 40.22
CA LEU A 9 -17.55 -24.05 40.05
C LEU A 9 -17.09 -24.11 38.60
N LEU A 10 -18.02 -24.23 37.65
CA LEU A 10 -17.71 -24.19 36.22
C LEU A 10 -17.07 -22.86 35.80
N GLY A 11 -17.57 -21.75 36.33
CA GLY A 11 -16.98 -20.43 36.12
C GLY A 11 -15.56 -20.33 36.66
N GLY A 12 -15.32 -20.80 37.88
CA GLY A 12 -14.01 -20.81 38.52
C GLY A 12 -12.98 -21.67 37.76
N VAL A 13 -13.37 -22.88 37.36
CA VAL A 13 -12.51 -23.76 36.55
C VAL A 13 -12.23 -23.13 35.19
N SER A 14 -13.21 -22.53 34.53
CA SER A 14 -13.02 -21.87 33.24
C SER A 14 -12.06 -20.69 33.33
N LEU A 15 -12.19 -19.86 34.37
CA LEU A 15 -11.26 -18.75 34.63
C LEU A 15 -9.85 -19.25 34.91
N TRP A 16 -9.71 -20.30 35.74
CA TRP A 16 -8.40 -20.88 36.02
C TRP A 16 -7.76 -21.48 34.76
N VAL A 17 -8.52 -22.18 33.90
CA VAL A 17 -8.02 -22.69 32.63
C VAL A 17 -7.55 -21.55 31.72
N LEU A 18 -8.34 -20.48 31.58
CA LEU A 18 -8.02 -19.37 30.65
C LEU A 18 -6.88 -18.46 31.11
N TYR A 19 -6.68 -18.30 32.43
CA TYR A 19 -5.74 -17.32 32.99
C TYR A 19 -4.64 -17.91 33.86
N GLY A 20 -4.86 -19.07 34.47
CA GLY A 20 -3.92 -19.69 35.42
C GLY A 20 -3.25 -20.97 34.90
N SER A 21 -3.74 -21.56 33.80
CA SER A 21 -3.17 -22.78 33.23
C SER A 21 -1.96 -22.46 32.36
N ASP A 22 -0.87 -23.21 32.56
CA ASP A 22 0.33 -23.12 31.73
C ASP A 22 0.07 -23.58 30.28
N TRP A 23 -0.95 -24.42 30.07
CA TRP A 23 -1.30 -24.94 28.74
C TRP A 23 -1.78 -23.85 27.77
N LEU A 24 -2.38 -22.77 28.30
CA LEU A 24 -2.92 -21.66 27.52
C LEU A 24 -2.03 -20.42 27.55
N ARG A 25 -0.74 -20.58 27.86
CA ARG A 25 0.24 -19.49 27.81
C ARG A 25 0.80 -19.30 26.40
N VAL A 26 1.22 -18.09 26.08
CA VAL A 26 1.83 -17.80 24.78
C VAL A 26 3.23 -18.40 24.70
N GLU A 27 3.38 -19.42 23.87
CA GLU A 27 4.67 -20.06 23.60
C GLU A 27 5.24 -19.66 22.23
N ARG A 28 4.36 -19.35 21.27
CA ARG A 28 4.76 -19.11 19.88
C ARG A 28 4.05 -17.90 19.28
N VAL A 29 4.78 -17.23 18.39
CA VAL A 29 4.25 -16.19 17.52
C VAL A 29 4.60 -16.56 16.09
N THR A 30 3.59 -16.71 15.24
CA THR A 30 3.78 -17.03 13.82
C THR A 30 3.49 -15.81 12.97
N VAL A 31 4.25 -15.63 11.89
CA VAL A 31 4.08 -14.52 10.95
C VAL A 31 3.80 -15.10 9.57
N GLN A 32 2.77 -14.59 8.90
CA GLN A 32 2.39 -14.96 7.54
C GLN A 32 2.15 -13.70 6.70
N GLY A 33 2.44 -13.78 5.40
CA GLY A 33 2.21 -12.68 4.44
C GLY A 33 3.24 -11.55 4.50
N ALA A 34 4.36 -11.76 5.22
CA ALA A 34 5.53 -10.89 5.14
C ALA A 34 6.45 -11.38 4.02
N GLU A 35 6.70 -10.53 3.02
CA GLU A 35 7.52 -10.84 1.85
C GLU A 35 8.77 -9.94 1.81
N ALA A 36 8.60 -8.62 1.92
CA ALA A 36 9.73 -7.70 2.01
C ALA A 36 10.15 -7.46 3.47
N LEU A 37 9.23 -7.60 4.43
CA LEU A 37 9.57 -7.60 5.85
C LEU A 37 10.08 -8.98 6.28
N ARG A 38 11.14 -9.00 7.09
CA ARG A 38 11.61 -10.24 7.71
C ARG A 38 10.64 -10.66 8.82
N PRO A 39 10.23 -11.94 8.91
CA PRO A 39 9.35 -12.42 9.96
C PRO A 39 9.82 -12.07 11.39
N GLU A 40 11.13 -12.07 11.63
CA GLU A 40 11.74 -11.74 12.91
C GLU A 40 11.49 -10.28 13.30
N GLU A 41 11.60 -9.37 12.34
CA GLU A 41 11.36 -7.93 12.53
C GLU A 41 9.89 -7.66 12.87
N VAL A 42 8.97 -8.36 12.20
CA VAL A 42 7.53 -8.30 12.53
C VAL A 42 7.28 -8.81 13.95
N ARG A 43 7.88 -9.95 14.32
CA ARG A 43 7.71 -10.54 15.66
C ARG A 43 8.26 -9.62 16.77
N GLU A 44 9.42 -9.02 16.55
CA GLU A 44 10.02 -8.04 17.47
C GLU A 44 9.18 -6.78 17.59
N ALA A 45 8.68 -6.25 16.47
CA ALA A 45 7.80 -5.08 16.47
C ALA A 45 6.46 -5.36 17.17
N ALA A 46 5.92 -6.58 17.01
CA ALA A 46 4.70 -7.03 17.69
C ALA A 46 4.86 -7.01 19.21
N ALA A 47 6.04 -7.44 19.71
CA ALA A 47 6.35 -7.52 21.14
C ALA A 47 5.20 -8.15 21.95
N VAL A 48 4.75 -9.32 21.48
CA VAL A 48 3.75 -10.14 22.17
C VAL A 48 4.37 -10.63 23.48
N PRO A 49 3.66 -10.51 24.63
CA PRO A 49 4.18 -10.98 25.90
C PRO A 49 4.23 -12.51 25.91
N MET A 50 5.42 -13.07 25.84
CA MET A 50 5.66 -14.50 25.96
C MET A 50 5.31 -14.96 27.38
N ASP A 51 4.89 -16.22 27.52
CA ASP A 51 4.45 -16.84 28.78
C ASP A 51 3.19 -16.22 29.41
N ALA A 52 2.62 -15.14 28.86
CA ALA A 52 1.36 -14.59 29.36
C ALA A 52 0.17 -15.49 29.00
N PRO A 53 -0.93 -15.46 29.76
CA PRO A 53 -2.16 -16.16 29.37
C PRO A 53 -2.64 -15.67 28.01
N LEU A 54 -2.88 -16.57 27.05
CA LEU A 54 -3.26 -16.24 25.67
C LEU A 54 -4.51 -15.36 25.63
N MET A 55 -5.45 -15.59 26.54
CA MET A 55 -6.66 -14.79 26.68
C MET A 55 -6.36 -13.31 27.00
N SER A 56 -5.32 -13.04 27.79
CA SER A 56 -4.94 -11.71 28.26
C SER A 56 -4.28 -10.83 27.19
N VAL A 57 -3.81 -11.41 26.08
CA VAL A 57 -3.12 -10.68 25.02
C VAL A 57 -4.08 -9.73 24.29
N ASP A 58 -3.87 -8.42 24.38
CA ASP A 58 -4.62 -7.45 23.59
C ASP A 58 -4.14 -7.45 22.13
N THR A 59 -4.83 -8.22 21.29
CA THR A 59 -4.56 -8.34 19.86
C THR A 59 -4.73 -7.02 19.11
N GLY A 60 -5.63 -6.13 19.57
CA GLY A 60 -5.84 -4.81 18.98
C GLY A 60 -4.65 -3.88 19.23
N THR A 61 -4.12 -3.90 20.45
CA THR A 61 -2.90 -3.15 20.80
C THR A 61 -1.68 -3.66 20.05
N VAL A 62 -1.51 -4.99 19.91
CA VAL A 62 -0.45 -5.59 19.08
C VAL A 62 -0.57 -5.13 17.62
N ALA A 63 -1.78 -5.17 17.06
CA ALA A 63 -2.04 -4.78 15.68
C ALA A 63 -1.78 -3.28 15.43
N LYS A 64 -2.12 -2.40 16.37
CA LYS A 64 -1.82 -0.96 16.31
C LYS A 64 -0.32 -0.69 16.38
N ARG A 65 0.38 -1.38 17.28
CA ARG A 65 1.83 -1.27 17.47
C ARG A 65 2.59 -1.67 16.20
N LEU A 66 2.20 -2.76 15.57
CA LEU A 66 2.78 -3.21 14.30
C LEU A 66 2.65 -2.15 13.21
N ARG A 67 1.44 -1.62 12.97
CA ARG A 67 1.21 -0.56 11.97
C ARG A 67 1.99 0.72 12.27
N ALA A 68 2.18 1.06 13.54
CA ALA A 68 2.92 2.25 13.94
C ALA A 68 4.44 2.09 13.75
N LYS A 69 4.99 0.90 14.05
CA LYS A 69 6.44 0.64 13.96
C LYS A 69 6.90 0.28 12.55
N LEU A 70 6.05 -0.38 11.77
CA LEU A 70 6.37 -0.88 10.44
C LEU A 70 5.40 -0.27 9.41
N PRO A 71 5.70 0.93 8.88
CA PRO A 71 4.80 1.62 7.95
C PRO A 71 4.49 0.84 6.68
N ARG A 72 5.36 -0.09 6.27
CA ARG A 72 5.16 -1.03 5.15
C ARG A 72 3.95 -1.95 5.35
N ILE A 73 3.44 -2.12 6.57
CA ILE A 73 2.24 -2.91 6.83
C ILE A 73 0.99 -2.10 6.40
N ALA A 74 0.29 -2.58 5.37
CA ALA A 74 -1.02 -2.04 4.97
C ALA A 74 -2.08 -2.45 6.00
N SER A 75 -2.11 -3.74 6.31
CA SER A 75 -3.02 -4.28 7.31
C SER A 75 -2.38 -5.46 8.04
N VAL A 76 -2.83 -5.69 9.27
CA VAL A 76 -2.46 -6.86 10.04
C VAL A 76 -3.66 -7.37 10.81
N HIS A 77 -3.90 -8.67 10.73
CA HIS A 77 -4.86 -9.40 11.54
C HIS A 77 -4.10 -10.22 12.58
N VAL A 78 -4.41 -9.98 13.85
CA VAL A 78 -3.78 -10.66 14.99
C VAL A 78 -4.82 -11.58 15.60
N GLU A 79 -4.55 -12.87 15.56
CA GLU A 79 -5.46 -13.91 16.03
C GLU A 79 -4.83 -14.78 17.11
N ARG A 80 -5.69 -15.37 17.94
CA ARG A 80 -5.30 -16.37 18.94
C ARG A 80 -5.47 -17.74 18.31
N SER A 81 -4.37 -18.41 18.05
CA SER A 81 -4.34 -19.79 17.58
C SER A 81 -4.16 -20.69 18.80
N TRP A 82 -5.28 -21.15 19.36
CA TRP A 82 -5.29 -22.03 20.52
C TRP A 82 -4.51 -23.32 20.25
N PRO A 83 -3.85 -23.89 21.28
CA PRO A 83 -3.90 -23.49 22.69
C PRO A 83 -2.93 -22.36 23.08
N ASN A 84 -1.82 -22.17 22.37
CA ASN A 84 -0.65 -21.43 22.90
C ASN A 84 0.05 -20.49 21.90
N THR A 85 -0.61 -20.10 20.81
CA THR A 85 0.03 -19.36 19.70
C THR A 85 -0.70 -18.06 19.38
N ILE A 86 0.05 -16.99 19.10
CA ILE A 86 -0.46 -15.77 18.46
C ILE A 86 -0.07 -15.77 16.98
N GLY A 87 -1.08 -15.72 16.11
CA GLY A 87 -0.88 -15.62 14.67
C GLY A 87 -0.90 -14.16 14.22
N LEU A 88 0.09 -13.76 13.41
CA LEU A 88 0.20 -12.46 12.77
C LEU A 88 0.06 -12.63 11.26
N LYS A 89 -1.11 -12.30 10.72
CA LYS A 89 -1.38 -12.27 9.27
C LYS A 89 -1.16 -10.84 8.77
N VAL A 90 -0.04 -10.63 8.10
CA VAL A 90 0.40 -9.32 7.60
C VAL A 90 0.05 -9.20 6.12
N THR A 91 -0.40 -8.02 5.73
CA THR A 91 -0.49 -7.60 4.32
C THR A 91 0.40 -6.39 4.14
N GLU A 92 1.42 -6.52 3.31
CA GLU A 92 2.35 -5.43 3.00
C GLU A 92 1.77 -4.48 1.94
N ARG A 93 2.13 -3.20 2.05
CA ARG A 93 1.84 -2.17 1.04
C ARG A 93 2.62 -2.46 -0.23
N GLN A 94 1.94 -2.30 -1.36
CA GLN A 94 2.54 -2.39 -2.68
C GLN A 94 2.92 -0.98 -3.16
N PRO A 95 4.15 -0.78 -3.68
CA PRO A 95 4.54 0.51 -4.22
C PRO A 95 3.85 0.74 -5.57
N GLU A 96 3.15 1.87 -5.68
CA GLU A 96 2.53 2.34 -6.92
C GLU A 96 3.31 3.53 -7.52
N LEU A 97 3.99 4.31 -6.67
CA LEU A 97 4.82 5.43 -7.09
C LEU A 97 6.10 5.54 -6.27
N LEU A 98 7.13 6.10 -6.90
CA LEU A 98 8.41 6.42 -6.26
C LEU A 98 8.64 7.92 -6.25
N LEU A 99 8.88 8.50 -5.08
CA LEU A 99 9.37 9.87 -4.98
C LEU A 99 10.90 9.84 -4.82
N GLU A 100 11.62 10.40 -5.78
CA GLU A 100 13.08 10.52 -5.69
C GLU A 100 13.47 11.72 -4.81
N LYS A 101 14.26 11.47 -3.77
CA LYS A 101 14.76 12.51 -2.87
C LYS A 101 16.17 12.17 -2.41
N ALA A 102 17.11 13.08 -2.70
CA ALA A 102 18.52 12.95 -2.29
C ALA A 102 19.16 11.60 -2.71
N GLY A 103 18.90 11.14 -3.94
CA GLY A 103 19.43 9.89 -4.48
C GLY A 103 18.83 8.61 -3.90
N LYS A 104 17.73 8.72 -3.15
CA LYS A 104 16.94 7.58 -2.65
C LYS A 104 15.51 7.67 -3.18
N PHE A 105 14.81 6.53 -3.15
CA PHE A 105 13.43 6.41 -3.61
C PHE A 105 12.53 6.15 -2.41
N ILE A 106 11.53 7.01 -2.24
CA ILE A 106 10.50 6.84 -1.23
C ILE A 106 9.32 6.15 -1.91
N GLU A 107 8.98 4.96 -1.42
CA GLU A 107 7.86 4.18 -1.92
C GLU A 107 6.54 4.72 -1.40
N MET A 108 5.55 4.78 -2.29
CA MET A 108 4.21 5.27 -2.04
C MET A 108 3.18 4.30 -2.61
N ASP A 109 2.13 4.02 -1.86
CA ASP A 109 1.03 3.15 -2.31
C ASP A 109 -0.11 3.92 -2.99
N ALA A 110 -1.16 3.18 -3.35
CA ALA A 110 -2.40 3.69 -3.95
C ALA A 110 -3.18 4.68 -3.06
N GLU A 111 -2.94 4.71 -1.74
CA GLU A 111 -3.54 5.70 -0.85
C GLU A 111 -2.68 6.97 -0.71
N GLY A 112 -1.52 7.02 -1.38
CA GLY A 112 -0.58 8.13 -1.30
C GLY A 112 0.25 8.13 -0.01
N VAL A 113 0.26 7.01 0.72
CA VAL A 113 1.02 6.86 1.97
C VAL A 113 2.46 6.48 1.63
N ARG A 114 3.41 7.24 2.19
CA ARG A 114 4.84 6.94 2.07
C ARG A 114 5.22 5.94 3.14
N PHE A 115 5.69 4.75 2.74
CA PHE A 115 5.85 3.64 3.69
C PHE A 115 7.27 3.06 3.75
N ALA A 116 8.13 3.34 2.77
CA ALA A 116 9.52 2.88 2.81
C ALA A 116 10.46 3.83 2.04
N THR A 117 11.76 3.70 2.31
CA THR A 117 12.80 4.40 1.56
C THR A 117 13.88 3.40 1.16
N VAL A 118 14.14 3.30 -0.14
CA VAL A 118 15.06 2.33 -0.73
C VAL A 118 16.15 3.04 -1.53
N ALA A 119 17.33 2.42 -1.62
CA ALA A 119 18.47 3.00 -2.34
C ALA A 119 18.37 2.83 -3.87
N LYS A 120 17.61 1.83 -4.34
CA LYS A 120 17.42 1.52 -5.76
C LYS A 120 15.94 1.48 -6.08
N ALA A 121 15.54 2.06 -7.21
CA ALA A 121 14.16 2.02 -7.66
C ALA A 121 13.73 0.57 -7.95
N PRO A 122 12.62 0.09 -7.37
CA PRO A 122 11.99 -1.16 -7.79
C PRO A 122 11.63 -1.12 -9.28
N LYS A 123 11.69 -2.28 -9.94
CA LYS A 123 11.33 -2.41 -11.36
C LYS A 123 9.83 -2.26 -11.55
N GLY A 124 9.41 -1.62 -12.65
CA GLY A 124 8.01 -1.51 -13.06
C GLY A 124 7.15 -0.58 -12.19
N ILE A 125 7.79 0.25 -11.35
CA ILE A 125 7.12 1.28 -10.55
C ILE A 125 7.56 2.65 -11.06
N PRO A 126 6.64 3.51 -11.52
CA PRO A 126 6.99 4.82 -12.06
C PRO A 126 7.51 5.78 -10.99
N ARG A 127 8.37 6.71 -11.42
CA ARG A 127 8.84 7.82 -10.59
C ARG A 127 7.90 9.01 -10.72
N LEU A 128 7.63 9.67 -9.60
CA LEU A 128 6.87 10.92 -9.56
C LEU A 128 7.81 12.12 -9.70
N GLU A 129 7.57 12.94 -10.72
CA GLU A 129 8.23 14.24 -10.92
C GLU A 129 7.26 15.39 -10.71
N MET A 130 7.51 16.18 -9.66
CA MET A 130 6.72 17.35 -9.32
C MET A 130 7.33 18.63 -9.94
N GLU A 131 6.78 19.07 -11.07
CA GLU A 131 7.19 20.30 -11.77
C GLU A 131 6.22 21.47 -11.54
N ALA A 132 5.31 21.34 -10.57
CA ALA A 132 4.28 22.32 -10.27
C ALA A 132 4.75 23.54 -9.45
N LYS A 133 6.04 23.68 -9.12
CA LYS A 133 6.55 24.73 -8.19
C LYS A 133 6.14 26.16 -8.56
N ARG A 134 5.94 26.45 -9.84
CA ARG A 134 5.53 27.77 -10.35
C ARG A 134 4.08 27.81 -10.84
N SER A 135 3.32 26.71 -10.75
CA SER A 135 1.97 26.66 -11.31
C SER A 135 0.92 27.31 -10.38
N PRO A 136 -0.10 27.96 -10.94
CA PRO A 136 -1.25 28.44 -10.16
C PRO A 136 -1.95 27.31 -9.40
N SER A 137 -1.96 26.09 -9.95
CA SER A 137 -2.57 24.91 -9.33
C SER A 137 -1.91 24.56 -8.00
N LEU A 138 -0.59 24.70 -7.87
CA LEU A 138 0.08 24.47 -6.58
C LEU A 138 -0.43 25.43 -5.50
N ARG A 139 -0.65 26.71 -5.84
CA ARG A 139 -1.21 27.71 -4.90
C ARG A 139 -2.65 27.41 -4.52
N ARG A 140 -3.43 26.86 -5.46
CA ARG A 140 -4.87 26.60 -5.30
C ARG A 140 -5.18 25.31 -4.53
N PHE A 141 -4.42 24.26 -4.80
CA PHE A 141 -4.71 22.90 -4.33
C PHE A 141 -3.67 22.36 -3.34
N GLY A 142 -2.46 22.91 -3.35
CA GLY A 142 -1.33 22.41 -2.55
C GLY A 142 -0.66 21.18 -3.15
N GLU A 143 0.58 20.92 -2.70
CA GLU A 143 1.43 19.84 -3.22
C GLU A 143 0.83 18.46 -2.95
N GLU A 144 0.24 18.26 -1.77
CA GLU A 144 -0.37 17.00 -1.36
C GLU A 144 -1.53 16.59 -2.28
N TYR A 145 -2.33 17.55 -2.73
CA TYR A 145 -3.44 17.28 -3.63
C TYR A 145 -2.94 16.88 -5.02
N LEU A 146 -1.96 17.61 -5.57
CA LEU A 146 -1.35 17.28 -6.86
C LEU A 146 -0.63 15.92 -6.83
N ARG A 147 -0.01 15.58 -5.69
CA ARG A 147 0.59 14.27 -5.48
C ARG A 147 -0.45 13.15 -5.47
N ARG A 148 -1.57 13.35 -4.77
CA ARG A 148 -2.69 12.37 -4.78
C ARG A 148 -3.27 12.17 -6.17
N ALA A 149 -3.40 13.23 -6.97
CA ALA A 149 -3.81 13.12 -8.36
C ALA A 149 -2.85 12.22 -9.15
N ALA A 150 -1.54 12.32 -8.94
CA ALA A 150 -0.58 11.43 -9.58
C ALA A 150 -0.74 9.96 -9.16
N VAL A 151 -1.03 9.72 -7.88
CA VAL A 151 -1.28 8.37 -7.33
C VAL A 151 -2.55 7.77 -7.94
N GLU A 152 -3.61 8.58 -8.10
CA GLU A 152 -4.85 8.17 -8.75
C GLU A 152 -4.60 7.74 -10.21
N VAL A 153 -3.86 8.56 -10.96
CA VAL A 153 -3.43 8.23 -12.33
C VAL A 153 -2.60 6.94 -12.35
N ALA A 154 -1.58 6.80 -11.48
CA ALA A 154 -0.77 5.59 -11.41
C ALA A 154 -1.60 4.32 -11.15
N SER A 155 -2.58 4.43 -10.26
CA SER A 155 -3.47 3.34 -9.85
C SER A 155 -4.50 2.98 -10.93
N SER A 156 -4.81 3.91 -11.83
CA SER A 156 -5.73 3.68 -12.94
C SER A 156 -5.08 3.12 -14.20
N LEU A 157 -3.74 3.15 -14.28
CA LEU A 157 -2.99 2.57 -15.39
C LEU A 157 -3.22 1.05 -15.47
N PRO A 158 -3.47 0.51 -16.67
CA PRO A 158 -3.42 -0.93 -16.90
C PRO A 158 -2.04 -1.48 -16.53
N ALA A 159 -1.99 -2.68 -15.94
CA ALA A 159 -0.76 -3.26 -15.40
C ALA A 159 0.43 -3.27 -16.38
N THR A 160 0.18 -3.50 -17.67
CA THR A 160 1.21 -3.47 -18.71
C THR A 160 1.76 -2.06 -18.93
N VAL A 161 0.87 -1.07 -19.05
CA VAL A 161 1.26 0.34 -19.21
C VAL A 161 1.99 0.84 -17.98
N ARG A 162 1.52 0.46 -16.78
CA ARG A 162 2.19 0.81 -15.51
C ARG A 162 3.61 0.28 -15.47
N ALA A 163 3.81 -0.99 -15.84
CA ALA A 163 5.13 -1.62 -15.88
C ALA A 163 6.09 -0.92 -16.87
N ASP A 164 5.54 -0.39 -17.96
CA ASP A 164 6.29 0.36 -18.97
C ASP A 164 6.44 1.85 -18.62
N THR A 165 5.69 2.38 -17.66
CA THR A 165 5.77 3.80 -17.28
C THR A 165 6.99 4.05 -16.41
N ARG A 166 7.87 4.93 -16.90
CA ARG A 166 9.11 5.34 -16.22
C ARG A 166 8.89 6.52 -15.29
N VAL A 167 8.12 7.51 -15.76
CA VAL A 167 7.88 8.77 -15.05
C VAL A 167 6.41 9.18 -15.18
N ILE A 168 5.82 9.61 -14.07
CA ILE A 168 4.60 10.41 -14.03
C ILE A 168 4.99 11.82 -13.63
N ARG A 169 4.78 12.77 -14.54
CA ARG A 169 5.12 14.17 -14.36
C ARG A 169 3.87 14.99 -14.11
N VAL A 170 3.92 15.82 -13.08
CA VAL A 170 2.81 16.71 -12.69
C VAL A 170 3.25 18.16 -12.80
N ARG A 171 2.73 18.87 -13.81
CA ARG A 171 2.95 20.32 -14.00
C ARG A 171 1.82 21.15 -13.38
N SER A 172 0.60 20.67 -13.47
CA SER A 172 -0.61 21.22 -12.86
C SER A 172 -1.62 20.10 -12.63
N TYR A 173 -2.79 20.41 -12.06
CA TYR A 173 -3.85 19.43 -11.85
C TYR A 173 -4.34 18.81 -13.16
N ASP A 174 -4.40 19.60 -14.22
CA ASP A 174 -4.87 19.27 -15.56
C ASP A 174 -3.73 18.97 -16.56
N ALA A 175 -2.48 18.95 -16.10
CA ALA A 175 -1.31 18.65 -16.94
C ALA A 175 -0.44 17.57 -16.28
N ILE A 176 -1.04 16.39 -16.12
CA ILE A 176 -0.33 15.15 -15.81
C ILE A 176 0.07 14.48 -17.13
N SER A 177 1.31 13.99 -17.20
CA SER A 177 1.84 13.25 -18.35
C SER A 177 2.64 12.03 -17.91
N LEU A 178 2.67 11.01 -18.76
CA LEU A 178 3.43 9.78 -18.56
C LEU A 178 4.58 9.74 -19.56
N GLU A 179 5.73 9.24 -19.12
CA GLU A 179 6.85 8.88 -19.99
C GLU A 179 7.06 7.38 -19.90
N LEU A 180 6.99 6.69 -21.03
CA LEU A 180 7.18 5.25 -21.13
C LEU A 180 8.67 4.90 -21.26
N SER A 181 9.00 3.65 -20.99
CA SER A 181 10.37 3.13 -20.94
C SER A 181 11.06 3.11 -22.30
N ASP A 182 10.30 3.11 -23.39
CA ASP A 182 10.75 3.17 -24.77
C ASP A 182 10.81 4.59 -25.34
N GLY A 183 10.57 5.62 -24.50
CA GLY A 183 10.65 7.03 -24.87
C GLY A 183 9.32 7.65 -25.33
N ARG A 184 8.26 6.84 -25.50
CA ARG A 184 6.93 7.36 -25.87
C ARG A 184 6.34 8.20 -24.73
N THR A 185 5.53 9.19 -25.08
CA THR A 185 4.89 10.09 -24.10
C THR A 185 3.38 10.04 -24.19
N VAL A 186 2.73 10.19 -23.03
CA VAL A 186 1.26 10.20 -22.93
C VAL A 186 0.81 11.45 -22.18
N GLN A 187 0.04 12.31 -22.83
CA GLN A 187 -0.67 13.40 -22.20
C GLN A 187 -1.96 12.85 -21.56
N TRP A 188 -1.99 12.83 -20.22
CA TRP A 188 -3.10 12.29 -19.43
C TRP A 188 -4.13 13.36 -19.04
N GLY A 189 -3.65 14.57 -18.77
CA GLY A 189 -4.50 15.69 -18.36
C GLY A 189 -4.80 15.65 -16.85
N SER A 190 -6.07 15.73 -16.47
CA SER A 190 -6.56 15.57 -15.08
C SER A 190 -6.77 14.09 -14.68
N PRO A 191 -6.89 13.75 -13.38
CA PRO A 191 -7.28 12.41 -12.92
C PRO A 191 -8.76 12.07 -13.19
N GLU A 192 -9.49 12.90 -13.94
CA GLU A 192 -10.89 12.65 -14.27
C GLU A 192 -11.01 11.66 -15.42
N GLN A 193 -12.05 10.81 -15.39
CA GLN A 193 -12.34 9.81 -16.42
C GLN A 193 -11.20 8.79 -16.65
N ASP A 194 -10.36 8.60 -15.64
CA ASP A 194 -9.18 7.73 -15.67
C ASP A 194 -9.43 6.35 -16.29
N LYS A 195 -10.52 5.69 -15.92
CA LYS A 195 -10.89 4.39 -16.51
C LYS A 195 -11.10 4.46 -18.03
N ALA A 196 -11.74 5.52 -18.54
CA ALA A 196 -11.96 5.70 -19.97
C ALA A 196 -10.64 6.04 -20.69
N LYS A 197 -9.78 6.85 -20.06
CA LYS A 197 -8.45 7.17 -20.58
C LYS A 197 -7.55 5.94 -20.66
N SER A 198 -7.57 5.07 -19.66
CA SER A 198 -6.86 3.79 -19.67
C SER A 198 -7.29 2.89 -20.83
N VAL A 199 -8.59 2.81 -21.11
CA VAL A 199 -9.12 2.05 -22.25
C VAL A 199 -8.67 2.66 -23.57
N ALA A 200 -8.79 3.99 -23.72
CA ALA A 200 -8.35 4.71 -24.92
C ALA A 200 -6.85 4.52 -25.17
N LEU A 201 -6.02 4.66 -24.13
CA LEU A 201 -4.57 4.49 -24.22
C LEU A 201 -4.19 3.09 -24.70
N VAL A 202 -4.80 2.04 -24.14
CA VAL A 202 -4.52 0.66 -24.59
C VAL A 202 -4.94 0.44 -26.04
N ALA A 203 -6.06 1.03 -26.47
CA ALA A 203 -6.49 0.94 -27.86
C ALA A 203 -5.49 1.64 -28.80
N LEU A 204 -5.05 2.86 -28.46
CA LEU A 204 -4.08 3.61 -29.25
C LEU A 204 -2.71 2.93 -29.30
N LEU A 205 -2.17 2.48 -28.18
CA LEU A 205 -0.87 1.78 -28.14
C LEU A 205 -0.86 0.50 -28.99
N LYS A 206 -2.03 -0.13 -29.18
CA LYS A 206 -2.18 -1.31 -30.03
C LYS A 206 -2.32 -0.96 -31.52
N ALA A 207 -3.09 0.09 -31.82
CA ALA A 207 -3.39 0.52 -33.18
C ALA A 207 -2.22 1.27 -33.83
N GLU A 208 -1.55 2.13 -33.07
CA GLU A 208 -0.58 3.12 -33.53
C GLU A 208 0.80 2.83 -32.92
N ARG A 209 1.40 1.71 -33.33
CA ARG A 209 2.64 1.18 -32.71
C ARG A 209 3.86 2.07 -32.93
N GLU A 210 3.90 2.78 -34.05
CA GLU A 210 4.99 3.66 -34.45
C GLU A 210 4.81 5.10 -33.93
N ALA A 211 3.69 5.42 -33.29
CA ALA A 211 3.46 6.75 -32.74
C ALA A 211 4.28 6.96 -31.47
N GLU A 212 4.83 8.17 -31.33
CA GLU A 212 5.66 8.55 -30.18
C GLU A 212 4.89 9.31 -29.11
N HIS A 213 3.82 10.00 -29.50
CA HIS A 213 3.04 10.88 -28.62
C HIS A 213 1.58 10.49 -28.66
N PHE A 214 0.98 10.33 -27.48
CA PHE A 214 -0.41 9.95 -27.29
C PHE A 214 -1.10 11.00 -26.42
N ASP A 215 -2.26 11.49 -26.83
CA ASP A 215 -3.11 12.36 -26.01
C ASP A 215 -4.41 11.64 -25.69
N VAL A 216 -4.61 11.35 -24.41
CA VAL A 216 -5.83 10.75 -23.87
C VAL A 216 -6.52 11.68 -22.86
N SER A 217 -6.14 12.96 -22.82
CA SER A 217 -6.74 13.94 -21.92
C SER A 217 -8.25 14.09 -22.13
N ALA A 218 -8.72 13.89 -23.36
CA ALA A 218 -10.12 13.78 -23.74
C ALA A 218 -10.40 12.38 -24.32
N PRO A 219 -10.85 11.39 -23.51
CA PRO A 219 -10.96 10.00 -23.95
C PRO A 219 -12.01 9.76 -25.05
N GLY A 220 -12.95 10.69 -25.27
CA GLY A 220 -13.91 10.62 -26.39
C GLY A 220 -13.33 11.05 -27.75
N ALA A 221 -12.19 11.72 -27.76
CA ALA A 221 -11.49 12.16 -28.96
C ALA A 221 -9.96 12.10 -28.73
N PRO A 222 -9.40 10.89 -28.50
CA PRO A 222 -7.98 10.75 -28.26
C PRO A 222 -7.19 11.00 -29.55
N ALA A 223 -5.95 11.47 -29.42
CA ALA A 223 -5.09 11.80 -30.56
C ALA A 223 -3.73 11.12 -30.46
N VAL A 224 -3.09 10.91 -31.62
CA VAL A 224 -1.71 10.43 -31.71
C VAL A 224 -0.94 11.29 -32.70
N SER A 225 0.37 11.41 -32.49
CA SER A 225 1.27 12.00 -33.48
C SER A 225 2.59 11.24 -33.54
N GLY A 226 3.06 11.01 -34.77
CA GLY A 226 4.46 10.64 -35.04
C GLY A 226 5.34 11.87 -35.08
N SER A 227 6.63 11.68 -34.80
CA SER A 227 7.69 12.69 -34.97
C SER A 227 7.82 13.19 -36.41
#